data_AF-W2SJQ1-F1
#
_entry.id   AF-W2SJQ1-F1
#
_cell.length_a   1.000
_cell.length_b   1.000
_cell.length_c   1.000
_cell.angle_alpha   90.00
_cell.angle_beta   90.00
_cell.angle_gamma   90.00
#
_symmetry.space_group_name_H-M   'P 1'
#
loop_
_entity.id
_entity.type
_entity.pdbx_description
1 polymer ?
#
loop_
_entity_poly.entity_id
_entity_poly.type
_entity_poly.pdbx_seq_one_letter_code
_entity_poly.pdbx_strand_id
1 'polypeptide(L)'
;MEELRLPRKLKPVFYNLVIKVYLPFYVDFPDDKNLTTDGEVIIDIVVLEPTNEIILNMKEIRFLSDKCEAQSNGAHIPITSIKVDDHLERVVFILADTLDVNQNVRLKKARYSLKWGIA
;
A
#
# COMPACT_ATOMS: atom_id res chain seq x y z
N MET A 1 24.72 7.55 -1.85
CA MET A 1 23.67 8.55 -1.54
C MET A 1 22.36 7.85 -1.76
N GLU A 2 21.60 7.57 -0.70
CA GLU A 2 20.28 6.95 -0.83
C GLU A 2 19.29 7.99 -1.37
N GLU A 3 18.51 7.58 -2.38
CA GLU A 3 17.56 8.47 -3.04
C GLU A 3 16.21 8.45 -2.29
N LEU A 4 15.89 9.56 -1.62
CA LEU A 4 14.63 9.75 -0.88
C LEU A 4 13.42 9.98 -1.79
N ARG A 5 13.64 10.28 -3.08
CA ARG A 5 12.56 10.54 -4.03
C ARG A 5 12.04 9.22 -4.60
N LEU A 6 10.72 9.10 -4.67
CA LEU A 6 10.10 8.00 -5.39
C LEU A 6 10.46 8.06 -6.88
N PRO A 7 10.66 6.91 -7.54
CA PRO A 7 10.86 6.85 -8.99
C PRO A 7 9.66 7.42 -9.75
N ARG A 8 9.94 7.99 -10.93
CA ARG A 8 8.92 8.60 -11.80
C ARG A 8 8.30 7.63 -12.82
N LYS A 9 8.59 6.34 -12.69
CA LYS A 9 8.12 5.28 -13.62
C LYS A 9 6.62 5.04 -13.52
N LEU A 10 6.02 5.37 -12.39
CA LEU A 10 4.61 5.16 -12.10
C LEU A 10 3.97 6.48 -11.68
N LYS A 11 2.75 6.72 -12.16
CA LYS A 11 1.95 7.88 -11.77
C LYS A 11 0.62 7.40 -11.18
N PRO A 12 0.33 7.67 -9.90
CA PRO A 12 -0.98 7.39 -9.35
C PRO A 12 -2.03 8.31 -9.99
N VAL A 13 -3.20 7.76 -10.30
CA VAL A 13 -4.31 8.42 -10.97
C VAL A 13 -5.50 8.57 -10.02
N PHE A 14 -5.74 7.57 -9.18
CA PHE A 14 -6.86 7.57 -8.24
C PHE A 14 -6.53 6.76 -6.98
N TYR A 15 -7.12 7.19 -5.86
CA TYR A 15 -7.08 6.51 -4.58
C TYR A 15 -8.50 6.32 -4.06
N ASN A 16 -8.84 5.10 -3.68
CA ASN A 16 -9.99 4.82 -2.82
C ASN A 16 -9.46 4.43 -1.44
N LEU A 17 -9.83 5.21 -0.44
CA LEU A 17 -9.33 5.08 0.93
C LEU A 17 -10.51 4.91 1.88
N VAL A 18 -10.52 3.79 2.59
CA VAL A 18 -11.49 3.49 3.65
C VAL A 18 -10.75 3.43 4.96
N ILE A 19 -11.22 4.19 5.95
CA ILE A 19 -10.60 4.27 7.28
C ILE A 19 -11.67 3.99 8.34
N LYS A 20 -11.34 3.12 9.28
CA LYS A 20 -12.13 2.83 10.48
C LYS A 20 -11.28 3.09 11.71
N VAL A 21 -11.64 4.11 12.47
CA VAL A 21 -10.96 4.48 13.72
C VAL A 21 -11.71 3.86 14.90
N TYR A 22 -10.98 3.27 15.83
CA TYR A 22 -11.51 2.68 17.06
C TYR A 22 -11.20 3.61 18.24
N LEU A 23 -12.19 4.44 18.58
CA LEU A 23 -12.11 5.39 19.69
C LEU A 23 -12.80 4.80 20.93
N PRO A 24 -12.14 4.80 22.10
CA PRO A 24 -12.74 4.31 23.33
C PRO A 24 -14.01 5.11 23.68
N PHE A 25 -14.95 4.44 24.35
CA PHE A 25 -16.21 5.02 24.84
C PHE A 25 -17.24 5.42 23.77
N TYR A 26 -16.98 5.16 22.48
CA TYR A 26 -17.95 5.45 21.42
C TYR A 26 -18.84 4.25 21.07
N VAL A 27 -18.22 3.07 20.89
CA VAL A 27 -18.89 1.79 20.61
C VAL A 27 -18.05 0.66 21.20
N ASP A 28 -18.66 -0.51 21.44
CA ASP A 28 -17.92 -1.70 21.86
C ASP A 28 -17.08 -2.27 20.70
N PHE A 29 -15.83 -2.64 21.00
CA PHE A 29 -14.92 -3.31 20.09
C PHE A 29 -13.92 -4.18 20.87
N PRO A 30 -13.26 -5.16 20.22
CA PRO A 30 -12.24 -5.98 20.87
C PRO A 30 -11.09 -5.14 21.47
N ASP A 31 -10.60 -5.50 22.66
CA ASP A 31 -9.59 -4.73 23.39
C ASP A 31 -8.30 -4.46 22.58
N ASP A 32 -7.90 -5.40 21.70
CA ASP A 32 -6.73 -5.25 20.82
C ASP A 32 -6.89 -4.13 19.78
N LYS A 33 -8.12 -3.65 19.57
CA LYS A 33 -8.45 -2.53 18.68
C LYS A 33 -8.47 -1.18 19.37
N ASN A 34 -8.32 -1.09 20.68
CA ASN A 34 -8.38 0.19 21.37
C ASN A 34 -7.30 1.15 20.88
N LEU A 35 -7.71 2.38 20.54
CA LEU A 35 -6.83 3.42 19.99
C LEU A 35 -6.07 2.93 18.75
N THR A 36 -6.77 2.18 17.89
CA THR A 36 -6.24 1.74 16.60
C THR A 36 -7.03 2.29 15.44
N THR A 37 -6.41 2.28 14.27
CA THR A 37 -7.06 2.58 12.99
C THR A 37 -6.90 1.39 12.07
N ASP A 38 -8.00 0.81 11.60
CA ASP A 38 -7.99 -0.09 10.45
C ASP A 38 -8.20 0.71 9.16
N GLY A 39 -7.57 0.31 8.05
CA GLY A 39 -7.87 0.90 6.76
C GLY A 39 -7.57 0.02 5.57
N GLU A 40 -8.22 0.32 4.46
CA GLU A 40 -8.01 -0.30 3.15
C GLU A 40 -7.71 0.81 2.13
N VAL A 41 -6.74 0.57 1.26
CA VAL A 41 -6.43 1.48 0.16
C VAL A 41 -6.37 0.73 -1.17
N ILE A 42 -7.06 1.28 -2.16
CA ILE A 42 -6.95 0.89 -3.56
C ILE A 42 -6.32 2.05 -4.31
N ILE A 43 -5.30 1.77 -5.10
CA ILE A 43 -4.56 2.75 -5.87
C ILE A 43 -4.62 2.35 -7.35
N ASP A 44 -5.17 3.23 -8.19
CA ASP A 44 -5.07 3.09 -9.64
C ASP A 44 -3.87 3.91 -10.13
N ILE A 45 -3.02 3.29 -10.93
CA ILE A 45 -1.69 3.77 -11.33
C ILE A 45 -1.56 3.61 -12.84
N VAL A 46 -1.01 4.62 -13.52
CA VAL A 46 -0.57 4.51 -14.91
C VAL A 46 0.93 4.35 -14.96
N VAL A 47 1.40 3.44 -15.81
CA VAL A 47 2.81 3.16 -16.04
C VAL A 47 3.37 4.14 -17.06
N LEU A 48 4.41 4.89 -16.67
CA LEU A 48 5.10 5.86 -17.53
C LEU A 48 6.36 5.27 -18.18
N GLU A 49 7.03 4.35 -17.48
CA GLU A 49 8.21 3.64 -17.96
C GLU A 49 8.13 2.17 -17.53
N PRO A 50 8.68 1.22 -18.31
CA PRO A 50 8.62 -0.20 -17.97
C PRO A 50 9.22 -0.52 -16.60
N THR A 51 8.48 -1.30 -15.80
CA THR A 51 8.89 -1.67 -14.44
C THR A 51 8.14 -2.89 -13.95
N ASN A 52 8.79 -3.74 -13.15
CA ASN A 52 8.15 -4.82 -12.40
C ASN A 52 8.02 -4.46 -10.90
N GLU A 53 8.29 -3.21 -10.53
CA GLU A 53 8.25 -2.75 -9.14
C GLU A 53 7.25 -1.61 -8.97
N ILE A 54 6.45 -1.69 -7.90
CA ILE A 54 5.64 -0.58 -7.39
C ILE A 54 6.23 -0.12 -6.07
N ILE A 55 6.62 1.15 -6.01
CA ILE A 55 7.33 1.73 -4.88
C ILE A 55 6.49 2.87 -4.31
N LEU A 56 6.16 2.79 -3.02
CA LEU A 56 5.29 3.74 -2.33
C LEU A 56 5.90 4.17 -0.99
N ASN A 57 5.53 5.36 -0.52
CA ASN A 57 5.85 5.79 0.83
C ASN A 57 5.01 5.02 1.86
N MET A 58 5.63 4.67 2.98
CA MET A 58 5.01 3.94 4.07
C MET A 58 5.80 4.13 5.36
N LYS A 59 5.14 4.62 6.42
CA LYS A 59 5.75 4.79 7.75
C LYS A 59 4.85 4.20 8.82
N GLU A 60 5.40 3.28 9.63
CA GLU A 60 4.72 2.69 10.81
C GLU A 60 3.37 2.01 10.52
N ILE A 61 3.08 1.72 9.25
CA ILE A 61 1.90 0.98 8.83
C ILE A 61 2.22 -0.52 8.97
N ARG A 62 1.31 -1.33 9.49
CA ARG A 62 1.42 -2.81 9.42
C ARG A 62 0.39 -3.33 8.44
N PHE A 63 0.73 -4.24 7.54
CA PHE A 63 -0.25 -4.83 6.61
C PHE A 63 -0.09 -6.34 6.46
N LEU A 64 -1.16 -6.99 6.03
CA LEU A 64 -1.19 -8.42 5.73
C LEU A 64 -0.72 -8.63 4.28
N SER A 65 0.51 -9.11 4.10
CA SER A 65 1.13 -9.29 2.79
C SER A 65 0.34 -10.25 1.88
N ASP A 66 -0.30 -11.27 2.47
CA ASP A 66 -1.17 -12.24 1.80
C ASP A 66 -2.50 -11.65 1.30
N LYS A 67 -2.82 -10.41 1.69
CA LYS A 67 -4.02 -9.69 1.26
C LYS A 67 -3.72 -8.53 0.30
N CYS A 68 -2.47 -8.41 -0.14
CA CYS A 68 -2.11 -7.46 -1.19
C CYS A 68 -2.37 -8.09 -2.56
N GLU A 69 -3.03 -7.36 -3.44
CA GLU A 69 -3.34 -7.81 -4.80
C GLU A 69 -2.94 -6.73 -5.81
N ALA A 70 -2.37 -7.16 -6.93
CA ALA A 70 -2.10 -6.31 -8.08
C ALA A 70 -2.87 -6.82 -9.29
N GLN A 71 -3.39 -5.90 -10.09
CA GLN A 71 -4.02 -6.20 -11.38
C GLN A 71 -3.50 -5.23 -12.44
N SER A 72 -3.20 -5.70 -13.65
CA SER A 72 -2.94 -4.85 -14.82
C SER A 72 -4.02 -5.06 -15.86
N ASN A 73 -4.66 -3.98 -16.29
CA ASN A 73 -5.78 -4.01 -17.24
C ASN A 73 -6.87 -5.03 -16.87
N GLY A 74 -7.08 -5.26 -15.56
CA GLY A 74 -8.05 -6.22 -15.01
C GLY A 74 -7.54 -7.66 -14.85
N ALA A 75 -6.37 -8.01 -15.35
CA ALA A 75 -5.74 -9.30 -15.13
C ALA A 75 -4.91 -9.31 -13.85
N HIS A 76 -5.00 -10.37 -13.04
CA HIS A 76 -4.20 -10.52 -11.82
C HIS A 76 -2.70 -10.64 -12.15
N ILE A 77 -1.87 -9.90 -11.42
CA ILE A 77 -0.42 -10.04 -11.46
C ILE A 77 0.07 -10.53 -10.09
N PRO A 78 0.78 -11.66 -10.03
CA PRO A 78 1.36 -12.13 -8.78
C PRO A 78 2.38 -11.13 -8.21
N ILE A 79 2.27 -10.84 -6.91
CA ILE A 79 3.29 -10.13 -6.14
C ILE A 79 4.26 -11.19 -5.59
N THR A 80 5.50 -11.18 -6.06
CA THR A 80 6.51 -12.18 -5.69
C THR A 80 7.20 -11.85 -4.37
N SER A 81 7.32 -10.57 -4.04
CA SER A 81 7.96 -10.11 -2.81
C SER A 81 7.44 -8.73 -2.42
N ILE A 82 7.39 -8.48 -1.11
CA ILE A 82 7.11 -7.16 -0.55
C ILE A 82 8.23 -6.82 0.44
N LYS A 83 8.93 -5.71 0.20
CA LYS A 83 10.06 -5.25 1.02
C LYS A 83 9.69 -3.94 1.69
N VAL A 84 9.79 -3.88 3.01
CA VAL A 84 9.59 -2.66 3.79
C VAL A 84 10.97 -2.14 4.18
N ASP A 85 11.16 -0.84 3.99
CA ASP A 85 12.38 -0.11 4.30
C ASP A 85 11.99 1.03 5.25
N ASP A 86 12.15 0.78 6.54
CA ASP A 86 11.76 1.73 7.60
C ASP A 86 12.68 2.96 7.64
N HIS A 87 13.93 2.84 7.17
CA HIS A 87 14.88 3.96 7.13
C HIS A 87 14.50 5.00 6.07
N LEU A 88 13.99 4.53 4.92
CA LEU A 88 13.53 5.38 3.83
C LEU A 88 12.01 5.58 3.81
N GLU A 89 11.29 5.09 4.83
CA GLU A 89 9.84 5.15 4.95
C GLU A 89 9.13 4.70 3.67
N ARG A 90 9.49 3.51 3.18
CA ARG A 90 9.13 3.03 1.84
C ARG A 90 8.74 1.57 1.86
N VAL A 91 7.84 1.20 0.96
CA VAL A 91 7.51 -0.18 0.63
C VAL A 91 7.68 -0.42 -0.87
N VAL A 92 8.26 -1.58 -1.20
CA VAL A 92 8.50 -2.05 -2.57
C VAL A 92 7.74 -3.34 -2.80
N PHE A 93 6.79 -3.32 -3.74
CA PHE A 93 6.10 -4.50 -4.23
C PHE A 93 6.78 -4.96 -5.51
N ILE A 94 7.30 -6.19 -5.52
CA ILE A 94 7.92 -6.79 -6.70
C ILE A 94 6.87 -7.69 -7.36
N LEU A 95 6.61 -7.46 -8.64
CA LEU A 95 5.65 -8.19 -9.45
C LEU A 95 6.35 -9.32 -10.22
N ALA A 96 5.60 -10.36 -10.58
CA ALA A 96 6.11 -11.44 -11.43
C ALA A 96 6.37 -10.97 -12.86
N ASP A 97 5.55 -10.06 -13.36
CA ASP A 97 5.59 -9.57 -14.73
C ASP A 97 6.05 -8.10 -14.78
N THR A 98 6.69 -7.74 -15.89
CA THR A 98 7.02 -6.34 -16.20
C THR A 98 5.76 -5.63 -16.70
N LEU A 99 5.49 -4.47 -16.13
CA LEU A 99 4.44 -3.57 -16.57
C LEU A 99 4.94 -2.71 -17.73
N ASP A 100 4.14 -2.59 -18.78
CA ASP A 100 4.45 -1.77 -19.95
C ASP A 100 3.88 -0.36 -19.85
N VAL A 101 4.45 0.57 -20.62
CA VAL A 101 3.99 1.96 -20.70
C VAL A 101 2.50 2.02 -21.06
N ASN A 102 1.78 2.93 -20.41
CA ASN A 102 0.33 3.16 -20.51
C ASN A 102 -0.56 2.04 -19.97
N GLN A 103 -0.02 0.99 -19.35
CA GLN A 103 -0.85 0.02 -18.63
C GLN A 103 -1.48 0.68 -17.39
N ASN A 104 -2.73 0.32 -17.12
CA ASN A 104 -3.43 0.71 -15.89
C ASN A 104 -3.30 -0.40 -14.86
N VAL A 105 -2.70 -0.07 -13.74
CA VAL A 105 -2.44 -0.99 -12.64
C VAL A 105 -3.29 -0.61 -11.45
N ARG A 106 -4.01 -1.59 -10.89
CA ARG A 106 -4.75 -1.45 -9.65
C ARG A 106 -4.03 -2.23 -8.56
N LEU A 107 -3.55 -1.52 -7.53
CA LEU A 107 -2.98 -2.11 -6.33
C LEU A 107 -4.00 -2.01 -5.20
N LYS A 108 -4.37 -3.16 -4.62
CA LYS A 108 -5.24 -3.25 -3.45
C LYS A 108 -4.43 -3.65 -2.22
N LYS A 109 -4.55 -2.87 -1.14
CA LYS A 109 -3.94 -3.14 0.16
C LYS A 109 -5.05 -3.28 1.20
N ALA A 110 -5.38 -4.53 1.55
CA ALA A 110 -6.64 -4.86 2.22
C ALA A 110 -6.74 -4.47 3.70
N ARG A 111 -5.62 -4.29 4.41
CA ARG A 111 -5.70 -3.92 5.83
C ARG A 111 -4.41 -3.32 6.34
N TYR A 112 -4.51 -2.18 6.99
CA TYR A 112 -3.47 -1.72 7.89
C TYR A 112 -3.97 -1.37 9.27
N SER A 113 -3.13 -1.58 10.29
CA SER A 113 -3.40 -1.19 11.68
C SER A 113 -2.33 -0.22 12.18
N LEU A 114 -2.76 0.93 12.71
CA LEU A 114 -1.93 1.93 13.37
C LEU A 114 -2.34 2.02 14.84
N LYS A 115 -1.38 2.11 15.77
CA LYS A 115 -1.65 2.48 17.16
C LYS A 115 -1.40 3.97 17.33
N TRP A 116 -2.30 4.66 18.02
CA TRP A 116 -2.15 6.07 18.28
C TRP A 116 -1.12 6.26 19.40
N GLY A 117 -0.08 7.07 19.13
CA GLY A 117 0.83 7.52 20.16
C GLY A 117 0.09 8.50 21.07
N ILE A 118 -0.24 8.08 22.28
CA ILE A 118 -0.66 8.99 23.35
C ILE A 118 0.64 9.44 24.02
N ALA A 119 0.93 10.74 23.91
CA ALA A 119 2.03 11.41 24.60
C ALA A 119 1.75 11.52 26.11
#